data_AF-A0A932NW05-F1
#
_entry.id   AF-A0A932NW05-F1
#
_cell.length_a   1.000
_cell.length_b   1.000
_cell.length_c   1.000
_cell.angle_alpha   90.00
_cell.angle_beta   90.00
_cell.angle_gamma   90.00
#
_symmetry.space_group_name_H-M   'P 1'
#
loop_
_entity.id
_entity.type
_entity.pdbx_description
1 polymer ?
#
loop_
_entity_poly.entity_id
_entity_poly.type
_entity_poly.pdbx_seq_one_letter_code
_entity_poly.pdbx_strand_id
1 'polypeptide(L)'
;MVTLQEIEEQLKQIGASFRYWGRAEVLELRHVLVPDEQIKACMNGRWEGGFAMLCATDRRILLIDKKPMYLTIEDVRYDMVSEVDYSYRLLVSTTRICTPNQVLVFMGWNHSKSRTLTNYVQQRVMEVRQQHLFQQNLQTIQPLQSVPAIPSRQVATDGGVNFATFPTPTTVQLPYFQPMNPYTQSTLMTRRRFAGKFKR
;
A
#
# COMPACT_ATOMS: atom_id res chain seq x y z
N MET A 1 19.14 -1.74 -20.50
CA MET A 1 19.88 -2.10 -19.27
C MET A 1 20.33 -0.81 -18.62
N VAL A 2 20.19 -0.67 -17.31
CA VAL A 2 20.64 0.52 -16.58
C VAL A 2 22.16 0.44 -16.41
N THR A 3 22.86 1.56 -16.54
CA THR A 3 24.32 1.56 -16.39
C THR A 3 24.70 1.45 -14.91
N LEU A 4 25.87 0.87 -14.63
CA LEU A 4 26.36 0.77 -13.25
C LEU A 4 26.61 2.14 -12.62
N GLN A 5 27.05 3.11 -13.43
CA GLN A 5 27.32 4.47 -12.98
C GLN A 5 26.03 5.15 -12.49
N GLU A 6 24.93 5.03 -13.23
CA GLU A 6 23.63 5.57 -12.82
C GLU A 6 23.17 4.97 -11.48
N ILE A 7 23.34 3.67 -11.28
CA ILE A 7 22.97 3.01 -10.02
C ILE A 7 23.84 3.47 -8.87
N GLU A 8 25.16 3.54 -9.07
CA GLU A 8 26.09 4.02 -8.04
C GLU A 8 25.81 5.48 -7.66
N GLU A 9 25.44 6.32 -8.63
CA GLU A 9 25.03 7.71 -8.40
C GLU A 9 23.71 7.78 -7.61
N GLN A 10 22.68 7.03 -7.99
CA GLN A 10 21.41 6.97 -7.26
C GLN A 10 21.64 6.49 -5.81
N LEU A 11 22.43 5.43 -5.62
CA LEU A 11 22.76 4.93 -4.29
C LEU A 11 23.54 5.95 -3.45
N LYS A 12 24.45 6.70 -4.07
CA LYS A 12 25.20 7.78 -3.42
C LYS A 12 24.28 8.93 -3.00
N GLN A 13 23.29 9.31 -3.83
CA GLN A 13 22.29 10.34 -3.49
C GLN A 13 21.46 9.97 -2.26
N ILE A 14 21.14 8.67 -2.10
CA ILE A 14 20.39 8.14 -0.95
C ILE A 14 21.28 7.96 0.29
N GLY A 15 22.60 8.10 0.15
CA GLY A 15 23.57 7.83 1.22
C GLY A 15 23.79 6.33 1.48
N ALA A 16 23.43 5.47 0.53
CA ALA A 16 23.64 4.04 0.57
C ALA A 16 25.00 3.67 -0.06
N SER A 17 26.05 3.51 0.77
CA SER A 17 27.36 3.07 0.29
C SER A 17 27.58 1.57 0.54
N PHE A 18 27.69 0.77 -0.54
CA PHE A 18 27.90 -0.68 -0.49
C PHE A 18 29.32 -1.12 -0.84
N ARG A 19 30.31 -0.29 -0.45
CA ARG A 19 31.71 -0.42 -0.89
C ARG A 19 32.37 -1.75 -0.49
N TYR A 20 32.00 -2.31 0.66
CA TYR A 20 32.56 -3.55 1.20
C TYR A 20 31.57 -4.72 1.24
N TRP A 21 30.28 -4.43 1.41
CA TRP A 21 29.20 -5.42 1.52
C TRP A 21 28.07 -5.04 0.57
N GLY A 22 27.62 -5.97 -0.27
CA GLY A 22 26.52 -5.74 -1.21
C GLY A 22 26.90 -5.58 -2.68
N ARG A 23 28.18 -5.72 -3.07
CA ARG A 23 28.62 -5.44 -4.45
C ARG A 23 27.99 -6.40 -5.47
N ALA A 24 27.82 -7.68 -5.10
CA ALA A 24 27.22 -8.66 -5.98
C ALA A 24 25.75 -8.33 -6.26
N GLU A 25 25.05 -7.83 -5.24
CA GLU A 25 23.66 -7.40 -5.29
C GLU A 25 23.50 -6.10 -6.09
N VAL A 26 24.42 -5.12 -5.95
CA VAL A 26 24.44 -3.92 -6.82
C VAL A 26 24.67 -4.29 -8.29
N LEU A 27 25.56 -5.24 -8.56
CA LEU A 27 25.80 -5.71 -9.93
C LEU A 27 24.57 -6.36 -10.55
N GLU A 28 23.77 -7.08 -9.77
CA GLU A 28 22.51 -7.66 -10.25
C GLU A 28 21.39 -6.64 -10.37
N LEU A 29 21.38 -5.60 -9.53
CA LEU A 29 20.38 -4.54 -9.59
C LEU A 29 20.30 -3.92 -11.00
N ARG A 30 21.41 -3.82 -11.73
CA ARG A 30 21.44 -3.31 -13.12
C ARG A 30 20.67 -4.16 -14.15
N HIS A 31 20.50 -5.45 -13.86
CA HIS A 31 19.78 -6.39 -14.72
C HIS A 31 18.30 -6.46 -14.35
N VAL A 32 17.97 -6.20 -13.07
CA VAL A 32 16.60 -6.33 -12.53
C VAL A 32 15.80 -5.02 -12.64
N LEU A 33 16.48 -3.88 -12.55
CA LEU A 33 15.86 -2.55 -12.59
C LEU A 33 15.34 -2.24 -14.00
N VAL A 34 14.10 -1.75 -14.08
CA VAL A 34 13.49 -1.33 -15.35
C VAL A 34 14.11 0.02 -15.78
N PRO A 35 14.25 0.29 -17.09
CA PRO A 35 14.60 1.65 -17.54
C PRO A 35 13.64 2.68 -16.94
N ASP A 36 14.19 3.83 -16.52
CA ASP A 36 13.50 4.94 -15.85
C ASP A 36 12.97 4.67 -14.44
N GLU A 37 13.23 3.49 -13.87
CA GLU A 37 12.92 3.19 -12.46
C GLU A 37 13.98 3.84 -11.55
N GLN A 38 13.53 4.56 -10.52
CA GLN A 38 14.41 5.29 -9.61
C GLN A 38 14.44 4.63 -8.24
N ILE A 39 15.65 4.36 -7.74
CA ILE A 39 15.84 3.89 -6.38
C ILE A 39 15.58 5.05 -5.42
N LYS A 40 14.76 4.84 -4.39
CA LYS A 40 14.42 5.88 -3.39
C LYS A 40 14.98 5.57 -2.02
N ALA A 41 15.01 4.29 -1.66
CA ALA A 41 15.66 3.83 -0.44
C ALA A 41 16.30 2.47 -0.67
N CYS A 42 17.44 2.21 -0.05
CA CYS A 42 18.09 0.91 -0.14
C CYS A 42 18.81 0.58 1.17
N MET A 43 18.74 -0.68 1.58
CA MET A 43 19.48 -1.18 2.73
C MET A 43 20.00 -2.60 2.51
N ASN A 44 21.11 -2.92 3.17
CA ASN A 44 21.63 -4.27 3.23
C ASN A 44 21.42 -4.87 4.61
N GLY A 45 21.28 -6.18 4.64
CA GLY A 45 20.94 -6.90 5.85
C GLY A 45 20.77 -8.37 5.60
N ARG A 46 20.06 -9.01 6.53
CA ARG A 46 19.77 -10.43 6.50
C ARG A 46 18.27 -10.64 6.38
N TRP A 47 17.88 -11.53 5.50
CA TRP A 47 16.51 -12.04 5.39
C TRP A 47 16.51 -13.55 5.68
N GLU A 48 15.37 -14.20 5.58
CA GLU A 48 15.21 -15.63 5.85
C GLU A 48 16.22 -16.49 5.07
N GLY A 49 16.44 -16.18 3.79
CA GLY A 49 17.38 -16.90 2.94
C GLY A 49 18.86 -16.63 3.21
N GLY A 50 19.24 -15.54 3.89
CA GLY A 50 20.65 -15.18 4.07
C GLY A 50 20.90 -13.68 3.96
N PHE A 51 22.03 -13.27 3.39
CA PHE A 51 22.30 -11.86 3.14
C PHE A 51 21.55 -11.38 1.89
N ALA A 52 20.90 -10.23 2.00
CA ALA A 52 20.20 -9.63 0.89
C ALA A 52 20.26 -8.11 0.96
N MET A 53 19.97 -7.52 -0.19
CA MET A 53 19.68 -6.11 -0.36
C MET A 53 18.18 -5.93 -0.49
N LEU A 54 17.61 -5.06 0.34
CA LEU A 54 16.24 -4.60 0.20
C LEU A 54 16.25 -3.19 -0.41
N CYS A 55 15.67 -3.07 -1.58
CA CYS A 55 15.64 -1.86 -2.39
C CYS A 55 14.18 -1.44 -2.62
N ALA A 56 13.84 -0.21 -2.27
CA ALA A 56 12.55 0.39 -2.56
C ALA A 56 12.70 1.39 -3.71
N THR A 57 11.97 1.15 -4.79
CA THR A 57 11.95 1.99 -5.99
C THR A 57 10.67 2.83 -6.03
N ASP A 58 10.46 3.60 -7.08
CA ASP A 58 9.20 4.35 -7.30
C ASP A 58 7.99 3.43 -7.57
N ARG A 59 8.25 2.20 -8.03
CA ARG A 59 7.21 1.26 -8.51
C ARG A 59 6.98 0.06 -7.61
N ARG A 60 8.04 -0.47 -6.99
CA ARG A 60 7.99 -1.72 -6.23
C ARG A 60 9.12 -1.84 -5.21
N ILE A 61 9.04 -2.89 -4.41
CA ILE A 61 10.06 -3.27 -3.44
C ILE A 61 10.76 -4.51 -3.99
N LEU A 62 12.08 -4.42 -4.14
CA LEU A 62 12.93 -5.49 -4.63
C LEU A 62 13.77 -6.04 -3.49
N LEU A 63 13.72 -7.36 -3.31
CA LEU A 63 14.65 -8.10 -2.47
C LEU A 63 15.59 -8.87 -3.38
N ILE A 64 16.90 -8.65 -3.20
CA ILE A 64 17.94 -9.25 -4.03
C ILE A 64 18.92 -9.97 -3.11
N ASP A 65 18.97 -11.29 -3.23
CA ASP A 65 19.96 -12.17 -2.58
C ASP A 65 20.82 -12.80 -3.68
N LYS A 66 22.09 -12.39 -3.74
CA LYS A 66 23.07 -12.95 -4.67
C LYS A 66 24.11 -13.76 -3.91
N LYS A 67 24.08 -15.08 -4.10
CA LYS A 67 25.11 -16.02 -3.67
C LYS A 67 25.91 -16.55 -4.87
N PRO A 68 27.11 -17.12 -4.64
CA PRO A 68 27.92 -17.66 -5.73
C PRO A 68 27.20 -18.68 -6.62
N MET A 69 26.27 -19.47 -6.06
CA MET A 69 25.56 -20.55 -6.77
C MET A 69 24.06 -20.30 -6.95
N TYR A 70 23.48 -19.31 -6.28
CA TYR A 70 22.03 -19.05 -6.28
C TYR A 70 21.75 -17.56 -6.35
N LEU A 71 20.76 -17.18 -7.14
CA LEU A 71 20.22 -15.82 -7.20
C LEU A 71 18.74 -15.89 -6.89
N THR A 72 18.34 -15.17 -5.85
CA THR A 72 16.94 -15.04 -5.42
C THR A 72 16.56 -13.58 -5.57
N ILE A 73 15.61 -13.31 -6.47
CA ILE A 73 15.05 -11.99 -6.70
C ILE A 73 13.57 -12.08 -6.37
N GLU A 74 13.12 -11.22 -5.48
CA GLU A 74 11.73 -11.09 -5.14
C GLU A 74 11.25 -9.68 -5.45
N ASP A 75 10.09 -9.60 -6.09
CA ASP A 75 9.45 -8.35 -6.47
C ASP A 75 8.09 -8.25 -5.76
N VAL A 76 7.96 -7.25 -4.90
CA VAL A 76 6.73 -6.94 -4.18
C VAL A 76 6.20 -5.59 -4.66
N ARG A 77 5.07 -5.63 -5.35
CA ARG A 77 4.34 -4.42 -5.76
C ARG A 77 3.70 -3.75 -4.55
N TYR A 78 3.69 -2.42 -4.53
CA TYR A 78 3.09 -1.64 -3.42
C TYR A 78 1.61 -1.92 -3.18
N ASP A 79 0.87 -2.25 -4.24
CA ASP A 79 -0.56 -2.59 -4.16
C ASP A 79 -0.82 -3.90 -3.38
N MET A 80 0.13 -4.84 -3.45
CA MET A 80 0.02 -6.13 -2.75
C MET A 80 0.45 -6.04 -1.28
N VAL A 81 1.02 -4.92 -0.85
CA VAL A 81 1.46 -4.77 0.54
C VAL A 81 0.26 -4.48 1.43
N SER A 82 -0.04 -5.40 2.33
CA SER A 82 -1.12 -5.24 3.30
C SER A 82 -0.68 -4.38 4.48
N GLU A 83 0.47 -4.72 5.07
CA GLU A 83 0.99 -4.12 6.29
C GLU A 83 2.52 -4.03 6.24
N VAL A 84 3.06 -3.00 6.90
CA VAL A 84 4.50 -2.76 7.01
C VAL A 84 4.84 -2.41 8.44
N ASP A 85 5.49 -3.35 9.13
CA ASP A 85 5.95 -3.14 10.50
C ASP A 85 7.43 -2.79 10.53
N TYR A 86 7.77 -1.92 11.47
CA TYR A 86 9.15 -1.61 11.81
C TYR A 86 9.36 -1.78 13.30
N SER A 87 10.29 -2.66 13.67
CA SER A 87 10.72 -2.85 15.04
C SER A 87 12.22 -2.65 15.12
N TYR A 88 12.71 -2.00 16.17
CA TYR A 88 14.14 -1.96 16.45
C TYR A 88 14.37 -2.57 17.83
N ARG A 89 15.35 -3.46 17.94
CA ARG A 89 15.74 -4.09 19.20
C ARG A 89 17.24 -4.01 19.34
N LEU A 90 17.70 -3.28 20.36
CA LEU A 90 19.10 -3.05 20.73
C LEU A 90 19.98 -2.49 19.59
N LEU A 91 20.37 -3.33 18.63
CA LEU A 91 21.29 -3.02 17.53
C LEU A 91 20.77 -3.46 16.15
N VAL A 92 19.61 -4.13 16.09
CA VAL A 92 19.04 -4.65 14.85
C VAL A 92 17.68 -3.98 14.61
N SER A 93 17.49 -3.45 13.41
CA SER A 93 16.18 -3.04 12.90
C SER A 93 15.57 -4.17 12.08
N THR A 94 14.38 -4.59 12.46
CA THR A 94 13.57 -5.56 11.74
C THR A 94 12.46 -4.82 11.00
N THR A 95 12.47 -4.89 9.67
CA THR A 95 11.38 -4.44 8.80
C THR A 95 10.60 -5.66 8.36
N ARG A 96 9.29 -5.67 8.60
CA ARG A 96 8.40 -6.75 8.19
C ARG A 96 7.43 -6.21 7.16
N ILE A 97 7.42 -6.81 5.98
CA ILE A 97 6.49 -6.45 4.91
C ILE A 97 5.55 -7.63 4.74
N CYS A 98 4.27 -7.41 5.03
CA CYS A 98 3.24 -8.42 4.87
C CYS A 98 2.61 -8.24 3.50
N THR A 99 2.61 -9.32 2.73
CA THR A 99 1.86 -9.47 1.48
C THR A 99 0.80 -10.56 1.69
N PRO A 100 -0.25 -10.66 0.87
CA PRO A 100 -1.24 -11.73 1.01
C PRO A 100 -0.63 -13.13 0.83
N ASN A 101 0.46 -13.23 0.07
CA ASN A 101 1.09 -14.51 -0.23
C ASN A 101 2.14 -14.91 0.82
N GLN A 102 2.92 -13.93 1.30
CA GLN A 102 4.03 -14.19 2.21
C GLN A 102 4.41 -12.98 3.06
N VAL A 103 5.23 -13.24 4.07
CA VAL A 103 5.70 -12.21 5.00
C VAL A 103 7.21 -12.12 4.90
N LEU A 104 7.70 -10.98 4.42
CA LEU A 104 9.12 -10.70 4.33
C LEU A 104 9.64 -10.09 5.61
N VAL A 105 10.60 -10.77 6.23
CA VAL A 105 11.28 -10.28 7.43
C VAL A 105 12.71 -9.94 7.06
N PHE A 106 13.05 -8.65 7.16
CA PHE A 106 14.36 -8.13 6.85
C PHE A 106 15.01 -7.51 8.08
N MET A 107 16.24 -7.91 8.39
CA MET A 107 17.03 -7.42 9.52
C MET A 107 18.22 -6.60 9.04
N GLY A 108 18.22 -5.30 9.34
CA GLY A 108 19.31 -4.39 9.06
C GLY A 108 20.06 -3.96 10.33
N TRP A 109 21.32 -3.56 10.16
CA TRP A 109 22.12 -2.96 11.24
C TRP A 109 22.03 -1.43 11.26
N ASN A 110 21.63 -0.80 10.16
CA ASN A 110 21.55 0.66 10.07
C ASN A 110 20.12 1.15 10.33
N HIS A 111 19.85 1.54 11.57
CA HIS A 111 18.54 2.02 12.00
C HIS A 111 18.03 3.21 11.19
N SER A 112 18.89 4.18 10.87
CA SER A 112 18.50 5.38 10.12
C SER A 112 18.04 5.02 8.71
N LYS A 113 18.76 4.12 8.05
CA LYS A 113 18.40 3.65 6.70
C LYS A 113 17.15 2.79 6.71
N SER A 114 17.05 1.87 7.67
CA SER A 114 15.85 1.04 7.79
C SER A 114 14.60 1.89 8.04
N ARG A 115 14.68 2.88 8.95
CA ARG A 115 13.57 3.81 9.19
C ARG A 115 13.21 4.61 7.93
N THR A 116 14.20 5.13 7.22
CA THR A 116 13.97 5.91 5.98
C THR A 116 13.27 5.04 4.92
N LEU A 117 13.72 3.79 4.75
CA LEU A 117 13.10 2.84 3.83
C LEU A 117 11.68 2.49 4.25
N THR A 118 11.45 2.12 5.51
CA THR A 118 10.10 1.78 5.99
C THR A 118 9.15 2.96 5.84
N ASN A 119 9.56 4.17 6.21
CA ASN A 119 8.74 5.37 6.06
C ASN A 119 8.37 5.61 4.59
N TYR A 120 9.34 5.50 3.68
CA TYR A 120 9.12 5.64 2.25
C TYR A 120 8.11 4.60 1.73
N VAL A 121 8.29 3.33 2.10
CA VAL A 121 7.39 2.24 1.71
C VAL A 121 5.99 2.48 2.26
N GLN A 122 5.85 2.83 3.53
CA GLN A 122 4.55 3.11 4.16
C GLN A 122 3.82 4.24 3.45
N GLN A 123 4.51 5.35 3.20
CA GLN A 123 3.94 6.47 2.45
C GLN A 123 3.46 6.01 1.07
N ARG A 124 4.28 5.25 0.34
CA ARG A 124 3.95 4.81 -1.01
C ARG A 124 2.76 3.84 -1.05
N VAL A 125 2.66 2.93 -0.09
CA VAL A 125 1.52 2.02 0.07
C VAL A 125 0.24 2.80 0.35
N MET A 126 0.31 3.84 1.20
CA MET A 126 -0.85 4.70 1.48
C MET A 126 -1.31 5.46 0.22
N GLU A 127 -0.38 6.03 -0.56
CA GLU A 127 -0.69 6.73 -1.80
C GLU A 127 -1.38 5.81 -2.82
N VAL A 128 -0.84 4.62 -3.06
CA VAL A 128 -1.40 3.64 -4.02
C VAL A 128 -2.79 3.17 -3.56
N ARG A 129 -2.97 2.96 -2.26
CA ARG A 129 -4.26 2.56 -1.69
C ARG A 129 -5.33 3.66 -1.83
N GLN A 130 -4.96 4.92 -1.61
CA GLN A 130 -5.87 6.05 -1.82
C GLN A 130 -6.31 6.17 -3.28
N GLN A 131 -5.40 5.96 -4.24
CA GLN A 131 -5.72 5.99 -5.66
C GLN A 131 -6.71 4.89 -6.05
N HIS A 132 -6.53 3.67 -5.53
CA HIS A 132 -7.47 2.55 -5.76
C HIS A 132 -8.86 2.84 -5.19
N LEU A 133 -8.95 3.37 -3.96
CA LEU A 133 -10.23 3.72 -3.34
C LEU A 133 -10.96 4.82 -4.12
N PHE A 134 -10.24 5.81 -4.64
CA PHE A 134 -10.81 6.87 -5.45
C PHE A 134 -11.38 6.35 -6.78
N GLN A 135 -10.66 5.46 -7.47
CA GLN A 135 -11.14 4.84 -8.72
C GLN A 135 -12.38 3.97 -8.49
N GLN A 136 -12.43 3.22 -7.39
CA GLN A 136 -13.59 2.40 -7.05
C GLN A 136 -14.85 3.25 -6.82
N ASN A 137 -14.69 4.41 -6.16
CA ASN A 137 -15.82 5.31 -5.90
C ASN A 137 -16.46 5.83 -7.20
N LEU A 138 -15.63 6.21 -8.19
CA LEU A 138 -16.10 6.72 -9.49
C LEU A 138 -16.91 5.71 -10.32
N GLN A 139 -16.61 4.41 -10.21
CA GLN A 139 -17.33 3.37 -10.96
C GLN A 139 -18.73 3.07 -10.39
N THR A 140 -18.98 3.39 -9.12
CA THR A 140 -20.31 3.20 -8.48
C THR A 140 -21.34 4.26 -8.88
N ILE A 141 -20.92 5.36 -9.52
CA ILE A 141 -21.83 6.37 -10.05
C ILE A 141 -22.17 6.02 -11.50
N GLN A 142 -22.87 4.90 -11.72
CA GLN A 142 -23.64 4.74 -12.95
C GLN A 142 -24.92 5.56 -12.83
N PRO A 143 -25.29 6.39 -13.82
CA PRO A 143 -26.57 7.07 -13.80
C PRO A 143 -27.69 6.03 -13.86
N LEU A 144 -28.60 6.09 -12.90
CA LEU A 144 -29.88 5.38 -12.90
C LEU A 144 -30.74 5.94 -14.06
N GLN A 145 -30.44 5.56 -15.30
CA GLN A 145 -31.19 5.99 -16.48
C GLN A 145 -31.55 4.80 -17.36
N SER A 146 -32.69 4.20 -17.03
CA SER A 146 -33.77 3.98 -18.00
C SER A 146 -35.00 3.53 -17.23
N VAL A 147 -35.86 4.47 -16.83
CA VAL A 147 -37.25 4.15 -16.49
C VAL A 147 -37.90 3.64 -17.77
N PRO A 148 -38.39 2.39 -17.84
CA PRO A 148 -39.13 1.93 -19.01
C PRO A 148 -40.35 2.82 -19.21
N ALA A 149 -40.48 3.37 -20.42
CA ALA A 149 -41.61 4.19 -20.82
C ALA A 149 -42.91 3.44 -20.54
N ILE A 150 -43.73 3.99 -19.65
CA ILE A 150 -45.09 3.51 -19.40
C ILE A 150 -45.86 3.68 -20.72
N PRO A 151 -46.41 2.63 -21.33
CA PRO A 151 -47.25 2.79 -22.51
C PRO A 151 -48.48 3.61 -22.12
N SER A 152 -48.68 4.74 -22.80
CA SER A 152 -49.85 5.59 -22.67
C SER A 152 -51.11 4.78 -22.99
N ARG A 153 -51.84 4.40 -21.94
CA ARG A 153 -53.17 3.79 -22.04
C ARG A 153 -54.10 4.85 -22.64
N GLN A 154 -54.50 4.67 -23.89
CA GLN A 154 -55.55 5.47 -24.51
C GLN A 154 -56.84 5.24 -23.73
N VAL A 155 -57.26 6.27 -22.98
CA VAL A 155 -58.55 6.32 -22.32
C VAL A 155 -59.57 6.69 -23.39
N ALA A 156 -60.43 5.74 -23.72
CA ALA A 156 -61.63 6.00 -24.51
C ALA A 156 -62.49 7.00 -23.74
N THR A 157 -62.79 8.13 -24.37
CA THR A 157 -63.75 9.11 -23.91
C THR A 157 -65.15 8.55 -24.08
N ASP A 158 -65.79 8.19 -22.97
CA ASP A 158 -67.24 8.27 -22.88
C ASP A 158 -67.65 8.80 -21.50
N GLY A 159 -68.63 9.69 -21.51
CA GLY A 159 -68.84 10.74 -20.52
C GLY A 159 -69.13 10.29 -19.08
N GLY A 160 -68.75 11.14 -18.12
CA GLY A 160 -69.19 11.01 -16.73
C GLY A 160 -68.28 11.74 -15.75
N VAL A 161 -68.76 12.88 -15.26
CA VAL A 161 -68.13 13.79 -14.29
C VAL A 161 -67.61 13.04 -13.07
N ASN A 162 -66.32 13.17 -12.74
CA ASN A 162 -65.77 12.83 -11.43
C ASN A 162 -64.64 13.79 -11.05
N PHE A 163 -64.88 14.57 -10.00
CA PHE A 163 -63.88 15.36 -9.28
C PHE A 163 -62.87 14.41 -8.62
N ALA A 164 -61.58 14.59 -8.89
CA ALA A 164 -60.53 13.97 -8.09
C ALA A 164 -59.33 14.92 -7.92
N THR A 165 -59.08 15.18 -6.64
CA THR A 165 -58.07 16.01 -5.99
C THR A 165 -56.65 15.79 -6.49
N PHE A 166 -55.91 16.87 -6.75
CA PHE A 166 -54.47 16.83 -7.01
C PHE A 166 -53.69 16.46 -5.74
N PRO A 167 -52.79 15.44 -5.76
CA PRO A 167 -51.81 15.29 -4.70
C PRO A 167 -50.64 16.27 -4.91
N THR A 168 -50.32 17.01 -3.85
CA THR A 168 -49.15 17.87 -3.72
C THR A 168 -47.84 17.09 -3.89
N PRO A 169 -46.76 17.70 -4.42
CA PRO A 169 -45.47 17.03 -4.56
C PRO A 169 -44.81 16.88 -3.18
N THR A 170 -44.73 15.63 -2.71
CA THR A 170 -43.92 15.24 -1.55
C THR A 170 -42.45 15.51 -1.87
N THR A 171 -41.84 16.44 -1.14
CA THR A 171 -40.40 16.70 -1.19
C THR A 171 -39.67 15.48 -0.64
N VAL A 172 -39.02 14.72 -1.51
CA VAL A 172 -38.12 13.62 -1.12
C VAL A 172 -36.85 14.23 -0.54
N GLN A 173 -36.74 14.26 0.79
CA GLN A 173 -35.49 14.57 1.48
C GLN A 173 -34.53 13.38 1.30
N LEU A 174 -33.45 13.60 0.55
CA LEU A 174 -32.33 12.66 0.47
C LEU A 174 -31.61 12.63 1.83
N PRO A 175 -31.33 11.45 2.41
CA PRO A 175 -30.52 11.36 3.62
C PRO A 175 -29.09 11.77 3.32
N TYR A 176 -28.62 12.81 4.01
CA TYR A 176 -27.23 13.25 3.99
C TYR A 176 -26.34 12.12 4.54
N PHE A 177 -25.68 11.36 3.66
CA PHE A 177 -24.65 10.41 4.08
C PHE A 177 -23.43 11.22 4.52
N GLN A 178 -23.19 11.30 5.83
CA GLN A 178 -21.93 11.85 6.32
C GLN A 178 -20.79 10.84 6.04
N PRO A 179 -19.63 11.29 5.53
CA PRO A 179 -18.48 10.42 5.36
C PRO A 179 -18.01 9.95 6.74
N MET A 180 -18.22 8.66 7.02
CA MET A 180 -17.82 8.01 8.25
C MET A 180 -16.29 8.03 8.37
N ASN A 181 -15.77 8.78 9.34
CA ASN A 181 -14.34 8.92 9.58
C ASN A 181 -13.80 7.60 10.16
N PRO A 182 -12.91 6.86 9.46
CA PRO A 182 -12.50 5.51 9.85
C PRO A 182 -11.61 5.44 11.11
N TYR A 183 -11.26 6.59 11.69
CA TYR A 183 -10.39 6.69 12.86
C TYR A 183 -11.13 6.78 14.20
N THR A 184 -12.47 6.74 14.22
CA THR A 184 -13.24 6.87 15.48
C THR A 184 -13.48 5.55 16.22
N GLN A 185 -13.05 4.41 15.68
CA GLN A 185 -13.16 3.11 16.35
C GLN A 185 -11.80 2.53 16.76
N SER A 186 -11.03 3.28 17.55
CA SER A 186 -9.99 2.67 18.38
C SER A 186 -10.58 2.34 19.75
N THR A 187 -11.07 1.13 19.94
CA THR A 187 -11.36 0.60 21.27
C THR A 187 -10.05 0.60 22.04
N LEU A 188 -9.88 1.54 22.98
CA LEU A 188 -8.72 1.65 23.84
C LEU A 188 -8.60 0.38 24.71
N MET A 189 -7.95 -0.65 24.16
CA MET A 189 -7.51 -1.83 24.89
C MET A 189 -6.44 -1.41 25.90
N THR A 190 -6.90 -1.05 27.09
CA THR A 190 -6.05 -0.72 28.23
C THR A 190 -5.26 -1.97 28.63
N ARG A 191 -3.97 -1.99 28.29
CA ARG A 191 -3.05 -3.05 28.69
C ARG A 191 -2.79 -2.97 30.20
N ARG A 192 -3.49 -3.79 30.98
CA ARG A 192 -3.25 -3.96 32.42
C ARG A 192 -1.85 -4.59 32.62
N ARG A 193 -0.91 -3.83 33.19
CA ARG A 193 0.41 -4.36 33.58
C ARG A 193 0.25 -5.19 34.86
N PHE A 194 0.48 -6.49 34.78
CA PHE A 194 0.70 -7.32 35.96
C PHE A 194 2.14 -7.10 36.44
N ALA A 195 2.29 -6.43 37.59
CA ALA A 195 3.56 -6.36 38.31
C ALA A 195 3.71 -7.65 39.15
N GLY A 196 4.51 -8.59 38.65
CA GLY A 196 4.94 -9.76 39.43
C GLY A 196 5.96 -9.34 40.49
N LYS A 197 5.59 -9.45 41.76
CA LYS A 197 6.51 -9.28 42.90
C LYS A 197 7.42 -10.52 42.99
N PHE A 198 8.70 -10.35 42.70
CA PHE A 198 9.74 -11.29 43.13
C PHE A 198 9.91 -11.16 44.65
N LYS A 199 9.74 -12.26 45.39
CA LYS A 199 10.20 -12.39 46.78
C LYS A 199 11.59 -13.04 46.79
N ARG A 200 12.41 -12.55 47.73
CA ARG A 200 13.76 -13.00 48.05
C ARG A 200 13.81 -14.44 48.51
#